data_AF-A0A1R2B1E4-F1
#
_entry.id   AF-A0A1R2B1E4-F1
#
_cell.length_a   1.000
_cell.length_b   1.000
_cell.length_c   1.000
_cell.angle_alpha   90.00
_cell.angle_beta   90.00
_cell.angle_gamma   90.00
#
_symmetry.space_group_name_H-M   'P 1'
#
loop_
_entity.id
_entity.type
_entity.pdbx_description
1 polymer ?
#
loop_
_entity_poly.entity_id
_entity_poly.type
_entity_poly.pdbx_seq_one_letter_code
_entity_poly.pdbx_strand_id
1 'polypeptide(L)'
;MAHHAEKHSSHEDSHNHDSHGHHHDVKHFSDFERLLHGVPRNAWNRCTDSFLDYTTCAKNHAQGGWPLQYLLSVYWADRWTCVDEYHALKECETQRTLDIFEQNKDEIASRS
;
A
#
# COMPACT_ATOMS: atom_id res chain seq x y z
N MET A 1 39.35 -44.49 -17.08
CA MET A 1 38.55 -43.25 -17.05
C MET A 1 38.15 -43.00 -15.60
N ALA A 2 38.50 -41.81 -15.07
CA ALA A 2 38.07 -41.10 -13.84
C ALA A 2 37.45 -41.91 -12.65
N HIS A 3 38.08 -42.01 -11.48
CA HIS A 3 38.20 -41.04 -10.35
C HIS A 3 36.92 -40.81 -9.49
N HIS A 4 36.89 -41.51 -8.34
CA HIS A 4 36.67 -41.07 -6.94
C HIS A 4 35.47 -40.21 -6.47
N ALA A 5 34.86 -40.75 -5.39
CA ALA A 5 34.59 -40.15 -4.06
C ALA A 5 33.19 -39.59 -3.71
N GLU A 6 32.65 -40.21 -2.64
CA GLU A 6 31.95 -39.67 -1.46
C GLU A 6 31.31 -38.27 -1.54
N LYS A 7 30.05 -38.16 -1.10
CA LYS A 7 29.74 -37.58 0.22
C LYS A 7 28.23 -37.53 0.49
N HIS A 8 27.89 -37.84 1.74
CA HIS A 8 26.71 -37.33 2.43
C HIS A 8 26.60 -35.82 2.26
N SER A 9 25.40 -35.31 1.98
CA SER A 9 24.97 -34.04 2.56
C SER A 9 23.46 -33.97 2.50
N SER A 10 22.86 -33.92 3.68
CA SER A 10 21.57 -33.29 3.95
C SER A 10 21.43 -32.03 3.09
N HIS A 11 20.49 -32.05 2.15
CA HIS A 11 20.04 -30.82 1.49
C HIS A 11 18.79 -30.37 2.23
N GLU A 12 19.08 -29.60 3.27
CA GLU A 12 18.28 -28.58 3.93
C GLU A 12 16.85 -28.44 3.43
N ASP A 13 15.91 -28.77 4.32
CA ASP A 13 14.65 -28.08 4.46
C ASP A 13 14.92 -26.56 4.46
N SER A 14 14.81 -25.94 3.29
CA SER A 14 14.52 -24.51 3.18
C SER A 14 13.16 -24.38 2.50
N HIS A 15 12.14 -24.86 3.21
CA HIS A 15 10.81 -24.28 3.03
C HIS A 15 10.90 -22.83 3.49
N ASN A 16 11.30 -21.99 2.53
CA ASN A 16 11.25 -20.54 2.57
C ASN A 16 9.77 -20.16 2.75
N HIS A 17 9.29 -20.24 3.98
CA HIS A 17 8.17 -19.45 4.43
C HIS A 17 8.59 -17.98 4.32
N ASP A 18 7.65 -17.12 3.95
CA ASP A 18 7.78 -15.66 3.90
C ASP A 18 8.19 -15.06 2.55
N SER A 19 7.25 -15.04 1.61
CA SER A 19 6.71 -13.76 1.13
C SER A 19 5.64 -14.02 0.06
N HIS A 20 4.44 -14.38 0.50
CA HIS A 20 3.24 -14.10 -0.31
C HIS A 20 2.73 -12.70 0.05
N GLY A 21 3.58 -11.69 -0.17
CA GLY A 21 3.11 -10.31 -0.29
C GLY A 21 2.69 -10.13 -1.73
N HIS A 22 1.40 -10.23 -2.03
CA HIS A 22 0.89 -9.67 -3.28
C HIS A 22 1.16 -8.17 -3.23
N HIS A 23 2.27 -7.73 -3.81
CA HIS A 23 2.49 -6.31 -4.06
C HIS A 23 1.44 -5.89 -5.08
N HIS A 24 0.46 -5.12 -4.62
CA HIS A 24 -0.47 -4.44 -5.50
C HIS A 24 0.32 -3.37 -6.26
N ASP A 25 0.37 -3.51 -7.59
CA ASP A 25 1.02 -2.54 -8.45
C ASP A 25 0.15 -1.28 -8.52
N VAL A 26 0.53 -0.27 -7.75
CA VAL A 26 -0.17 1.02 -7.70
C VAL A 26 -0.18 1.66 -9.09
N LYS A 27 -1.37 2.04 -9.55
CA LYS A 27 -1.50 2.77 -10.81
C LYS A 27 -0.84 4.14 -10.72
N HIS A 28 0.00 4.46 -11.70
CA HIS A 28 0.55 5.80 -11.84
C HIS A 28 -0.43 6.74 -12.54
N PHE A 29 -0.73 7.87 -11.89
CA PHE A 29 -1.60 8.91 -12.43
C PHE A 29 -0.77 10.11 -12.89
N SER A 30 -1.11 10.64 -14.07
CA SER A 30 -0.55 11.90 -14.56
C SER A 30 -1.00 13.08 -13.71
N ASP A 31 -0.25 14.18 -13.76
CA ASP A 31 -0.60 15.42 -13.05
C ASP A 31 -2.00 15.95 -13.43
N PHE A 32 -2.39 15.77 -14.69
CA PHE A 32 -3.74 16.13 -15.15
C PHE A 32 -4.81 15.23 -14.54
N GLU A 33 -4.59 13.91 -14.49
CA GLU A 33 -5.53 12.98 -13.86
C GLU A 33 -5.67 13.27 -12.37
N ARG A 34 -4.57 13.54 -11.66
CA ARG A 34 -4.61 13.91 -10.23
C ARG A 34 -5.50 15.14 -9.97
N LEU A 35 -5.43 16.14 -10.85
CA LEU A 35 -6.32 17.31 -10.80
C LEU A 35 -7.78 16.93 -11.09
N LEU A 36 -8.03 16.07 -12.09
CA LEU A 36 -9.37 15.62 -12.45
C LEU A 36 -10.06 14.85 -11.31
N HIS A 37 -9.29 14.09 -10.54
CA HIS A 37 -9.77 13.41 -9.34
C HIS A 37 -9.99 14.35 -8.13
N GLY A 38 -9.73 15.65 -8.29
CA GLY A 38 -10.04 16.68 -7.30
C GLY A 38 -8.98 16.85 -6.21
N VAL A 39 -7.77 16.29 -6.38
CA VAL A 39 -6.69 16.46 -5.41
C VAL A 39 -5.95 17.77 -5.73
N PRO A 40 -5.98 18.78 -4.86
CA PRO A 40 -5.29 20.04 -5.13
C PRO A 40 -3.78 19.84 -5.04
N ARG A 41 -3.00 20.58 -5.84
CA ARG A 41 -1.54 20.40 -5.95
C ARG A 41 -0.78 20.50 -4.63
N ASN A 42 -1.28 21.33 -3.69
CA ASN A 42 -0.68 21.49 -2.36
C ASN A 42 -0.89 20.27 -1.45
N ALA A 43 -1.83 19.39 -1.77
CA ALA A 43 -2.06 18.14 -1.05
C ALA A 43 -1.31 16.95 -1.66
N TRP A 44 -0.64 17.14 -2.81
CA TRP A 44 0.10 16.07 -3.47
C TRP A 44 1.30 15.68 -2.63
N ASN A 45 1.47 14.37 -2.49
CA ASN A 45 2.57 13.74 -1.79
C ASN A 45 2.89 12.41 -2.50
N ARG A 46 3.93 11.71 -2.04
CA ARG A 46 4.36 10.45 -2.68
C ARG A 46 3.31 9.34 -2.70
N CYS A 47 2.31 9.38 -1.83
CA CYS A 47 1.20 8.42 -1.72
C CYS A 47 -0.06 8.86 -2.47
N THR A 48 -0.01 9.99 -3.20
CA THR A 48 -1.18 10.49 -3.95
C THR A 48 -1.70 9.47 -4.97
N ASP A 49 -0.81 8.74 -5.63
CA ASP A 49 -1.22 7.73 -6.61
C ASP A 49 -1.93 6.55 -5.93
N SER A 50 -1.40 6.02 -4.83
CA SER A 50 -2.07 4.97 -4.03
C SER A 50 -3.42 5.43 -3.50
N PHE A 51 -3.53 6.70 -3.10
CA PHE A 51 -4.80 7.29 -2.66
C PHE A 51 -5.82 7.35 -3.79
N LEU A 52 -5.39 7.77 -4.99
CA LEU A 52 -6.26 7.83 -6.15
C LEU A 52 -6.71 6.45 -6.61
N ASP A 53 -5.83 5.46 -6.54
CA ASP A 53 -6.16 4.07 -6.90
C ASP A 53 -7.23 3.51 -5.96
N TYR A 54 -7.01 3.62 -4.65
CA TYR A 54 -7.97 3.23 -3.62
C TYR A 54 -9.31 3.96 -3.78
N THR A 55 -9.31 5.29 -3.90
CA THR A 55 -10.56 6.05 -4.01
C THR A 55 -11.31 5.76 -5.31
N THR A 56 -10.61 5.41 -6.39
CA THR A 56 -11.23 4.99 -7.65
C THR A 56 -11.91 3.63 -7.48
N CYS A 57 -11.23 2.66 -6.85
CA CYS A 57 -11.84 1.38 -6.52
C CYS A 57 -13.07 1.55 -5.63
N ALA A 58 -12.93 2.29 -4.52
CA ALA A 58 -14.02 2.52 -3.58
C ALA A 58 -15.21 3.21 -4.25
N LYS A 59 -15.00 4.21 -5.12
CA LYS A 59 -16.09 4.87 -5.86
C LYS A 59 -16.80 3.95 -6.84
N ASN A 60 -16.08 3.03 -7.49
CA ASN A 60 -16.67 2.09 -8.44
C ASN A 60 -17.56 1.05 -7.74
N HIS A 61 -17.24 0.72 -6.49
CA HIS A 61 -17.96 -0.29 -5.70
C HIS A 61 -18.93 0.30 -4.67
N ALA A 62 -18.79 1.56 -4.30
CA ALA A 62 -19.71 2.26 -3.43
C ALA A 62 -21.04 2.53 -4.15
N GLN A 63 -22.15 2.24 -3.45
CA GLN A 63 -23.50 2.39 -3.95
C GLN A 63 -24.37 3.07 -2.89
N GLY A 64 -25.32 3.88 -3.33
CA GLY A 64 -26.33 4.48 -2.46
C GLY A 64 -26.44 5.99 -2.66
N GLY A 65 -27.67 6.47 -2.78
CA GLY A 65 -27.97 7.90 -2.88
C GLY A 65 -28.03 8.62 -1.53
N TRP A 66 -27.99 7.88 -0.41
CA TRP A 66 -28.09 8.42 0.95
C TRP A 66 -26.74 8.34 1.68
N PRO A 67 -26.35 9.36 2.46
CA PRO A 67 -25.03 9.42 3.09
C PRO A 67 -24.66 8.19 3.93
N LEU A 68 -25.59 7.67 4.75
CA LEU A 68 -25.33 6.49 5.59
C LEU A 68 -25.17 5.20 4.77
N GLN A 69 -25.99 5.03 3.72
CA GLN A 69 -25.86 3.87 2.81
C GLN A 69 -24.55 3.93 2.04
N TYR A 70 -24.18 5.13 1.57
CA TYR A 70 -22.91 5.35 0.89
C TYR A 70 -21.73 5.00 1.81
N LEU A 71 -21.71 5.48 3.06
CA LEU A 71 -20.67 5.16 4.03
C LEU A 71 -20.57 3.65 4.30
N LEU A 72 -21.71 2.97 4.46
CA LEU A 72 -21.73 1.51 4.59
C LEU A 72 -21.15 0.84 3.35
N SER A 73 -21.52 1.28 2.14
CA SER A 73 -21.02 0.70 0.90
C SER A 73 -19.52 0.89 0.71
N VAL A 74 -18.97 2.05 1.10
CA VAL A 74 -17.53 2.30 1.12
C VAL A 74 -16.86 1.37 2.13
N TYR A 75 -17.40 1.24 3.35
CA TYR A 75 -16.87 0.31 4.34
C TYR A 75 -16.84 -1.15 3.82
N TRP A 76 -17.88 -1.58 3.11
CA TRP A 76 -17.91 -2.90 2.47
C TRP A 76 -16.88 -3.02 1.34
N ALA A 77 -16.78 -2.00 0.48
CA ALA A 77 -15.78 -1.96 -0.59
C ALA A 77 -14.36 -2.06 -0.01
N ASP A 78 -14.05 -1.26 1.00
CA ASP A 78 -12.74 -1.26 1.70
C ASP A 78 -12.40 -2.63 2.29
N ARG A 79 -13.39 -3.28 2.92
CA ARG A 79 -13.18 -4.52 3.67
C ARG A 79 -13.03 -5.74 2.78
N TRP A 80 -13.65 -5.74 1.60
CA TRP A 80 -13.81 -6.97 0.81
C TRP A 80 -13.43 -6.87 -0.67
N THR A 81 -13.44 -5.68 -1.26
CA THR A 81 -13.22 -5.52 -2.71
C THR A 81 -11.94 -4.78 -3.02
N CYS A 82 -11.72 -3.64 -2.36
CA CYS A 82 -10.58 -2.75 -2.56
C CYS A 82 -9.50 -2.95 -1.49
N VAL A 83 -9.35 -4.21 -1.04
CA VAL A 83 -8.50 -4.58 0.10
C VAL A 83 -7.04 -4.27 -0.23
N ASP A 84 -6.62 -4.64 -1.44
CA ASP A 84 -5.24 -4.49 -1.88
C ASP A 84 -4.87 -3.01 -2.07
N GLU A 85 -5.72 -2.22 -2.73
CA GLU A 85 -5.52 -0.78 -2.90
C GLU A 85 -5.48 -0.06 -1.53
N TYR A 86 -6.37 -0.46 -0.62
CA TYR A 86 -6.41 0.10 0.73
C TYR A 86 -5.13 -0.24 1.51
N HIS A 87 -4.66 -1.48 1.43
CA HIS A 87 -3.40 -1.89 2.07
C HIS A 87 -2.20 -1.16 1.49
N ALA A 88 -2.10 -1.02 0.16
CA ALA A 88 -1.03 -0.28 -0.50
C ALA A 88 -1.01 1.19 -0.06
N LEU A 89 -2.17 1.85 0.01
CA LEU A 89 -2.29 3.20 0.54
C LEU A 89 -1.84 3.27 2.00
N LYS A 90 -2.30 2.34 2.84
CA LYS A 90 -1.96 2.31 4.26
C LYS A 90 -0.46 2.10 4.49
N GLU A 91 0.16 1.22 3.73
CA GLU A 91 1.59 0.99 3.79
C GLU A 91 2.37 2.26 3.40
N CYS A 92 1.99 2.90 2.29
CA CYS A 92 2.64 4.13 1.85
C CYS A 92 2.53 5.26 2.89
N GLU A 93 1.33 5.51 3.44
CA GLU A 93 1.11 6.55 4.44
C GLU A 93 1.79 6.22 5.78
N THR A 94 1.87 4.93 6.16
CA THR A 94 2.62 4.49 7.33
C THR A 94 4.09 4.80 7.17
N GLN A 95 4.70 4.40 6.04
CA GLN A 95 6.09 4.72 5.74
C GLN A 95 6.33 6.23 5.67
N ARG A 96 5.40 6.99 5.09
CA ARG A 96 5.50 8.45 5.04
C ARG A 96 5.50 9.07 6.44
N THR A 97 4.67 8.55 7.33
CA THR A 97 4.61 9.02 8.71
C THR A 97 5.89 8.67 9.46
N LEU A 98 6.45 7.47 9.26
CA LEU A 98 7.73 7.07 9.84
C LEU A 98 8.88 7.95 9.34
N ASP A 99 8.95 8.24 8.04
CA ASP A 99 9.99 9.11 7.48
C ASP A 99 9.90 10.54 8.02
N ILE A 100 8.68 11.08 8.15
CA ILE A 100 8.47 12.40 8.76
C ILE A 100 8.94 12.37 10.22
N PHE A 101 8.59 11.33 10.98
CA PHE A 101 9.04 11.19 12.36
C PHE A 101 10.56 11.11 12.43
N GLU A 102 11.21 10.30 11.58
CA GLU A 102 12.66 10.14 11.58
C GLU A 102 13.39 11.45 11.24
N GLN A 103 12.88 12.23 10.28
CA GLN A 103 13.42 13.54 9.92
C GLN A 103 13.30 14.57 11.06
N ASN A 104 12.30 14.44 11.94
CA ASN A 104 12.01 15.41 12.99
C ASN A 104 12.32 14.90 14.41
N LYS A 105 12.87 13.68 14.53
CA LYS A 105 13.06 13.00 15.83
C LYS A 105 13.89 13.81 16.82
N ASP A 106 14.93 14.50 16.35
CA ASP A 106 15.84 15.28 17.20
C ASP A 106 15.15 16.54 17.74
N GLU A 107 14.31 17.19 16.93
CA GLU A 107 13.49 18.31 17.37
C GLU A 107 12.43 17.86 18.38
N ILE A 108 11.77 16.72 18.13
CA ILE A 108 10.78 16.15 19.05
C ILE A 108 11.44 15.81 20.39
N ALA A 109 12.60 15.16 20.38
CA ALA A 109 13.35 14.80 21.57
C ALA A 109 13.86 16.04 22.34
N SER A 110 14.16 17.15 21.65
CA SER A 110 14.57 18.40 22.31
C SER A 110 13.44 19.13 23.05
N ARG A 111 12.18 18.78 22.76
CA ARG A 111 10.98 19.40 23.34
C ARG A 111 10.34 18.55 24.46
N SER A 112 10.83 17.33 24.69
CA SER A 112 10.40 16.41 25.76
C SER A 112 11.29 16.52 26.99
#